data_AF-A0A8J8G3R0-F1
#
_entry.id   AF-A0A8J8G3R0-F1
#
_cell.length_a   1.000
_cell.length_b   1.000
_cell.length_c   1.000
_cell.angle_alpha   90.00
_cell.angle_beta   90.00
_cell.angle_gamma   90.00
#
_symmetry.space_group_name_H-M   'P 1'
#
loop_
_entity.id
_entity.type
_entity.pdbx_description
1 polymer ?
#
loop_
_entity_poly.entity_id
_entity_poly.type
_entity_poly.pdbx_seq_one_letter_code
_entity_poly.pdbx_strand_id
1 'polypeptide(L)' 'MGQQINFLKVDHRKISDDEVKAILEKYSLSGVLKLPRIKFKDKGLVDLEDISLGDVIEISRQSFAGESKYYRVVVE' A
#
# COMPACT_ATOMS: atom_id res chain seq x y z
N MET A 1 5.01 21.04 -24.15
CA MET A 1 4.26 20.77 -22.91
C MET A 1 4.90 19.57 -22.25
N GLY A 2 5.86 19.80 -21.34
CA GLY A 2 6.53 18.69 -20.65
C GLY A 2 5.58 18.11 -19.62
N GLN A 3 5.23 16.84 -19.74
CA GLN A 3 4.54 16.15 -18.65
C GLN A 3 5.48 16.17 -17.44
N GLN A 4 5.00 16.75 -16.33
CA GLN A 4 5.71 16.70 -15.06
C GLN A 4 5.73 15.24 -14.61
N ILE A 5 6.85 14.55 -14.82
CA ILE A 5 7.06 13.21 -14.29
C ILE A 5 7.23 13.36 -12.78
N ASN A 6 6.16 13.13 -12.02
CA ASN A 6 6.25 12.99 -10.57
C ASN A 6 6.98 11.67 -10.29
N PHE A 7 8.31 11.74 -10.19
CA PHE A 7 9.21 10.61 -9.93
C PHE A 7 8.83 9.76 -8.70
N LEU A 8 8.10 10.36 -7.75
CA LEU A 8 7.66 9.72 -6.52
C LEU A 8 6.21 9.21 -6.57
N LYS A 9 5.48 9.40 -7.68
CA LYS A 9 4.09 8.92 -7.79
C LYS A 9 4.11 7.41 -8.01
N VAL A 10 3.75 6.68 -6.98
CA VAL A 10 3.60 5.22 -6.95
C VAL A 10 2.11 4.89 -6.96
N ASP A 11 1.78 3.72 -7.50
CA ASP A 11 0.39 3.26 -7.56
C ASP A 11 -0.02 2.71 -6.19
N HIS A 12 -1.18 3.15 -5.70
CA HIS A 12 -1.74 2.70 -4.43
C HIS A 12 -3.03 1.96 -4.72
N ARG A 13 -3.20 0.79 -4.13
CA ARG A 13 -4.40 -0.03 -4.28
C ARG A 13 -4.80 -0.63 -2.94
N LYS A 14 -6.07 -0.50 -2.58
CA LYS A 14 -6.65 -1.25 -1.45
C LYS A 14 -6.75 -2.74 -1.85
N ILE A 15 -6.22 -3.60 -1.00
CA ILE A 15 -6.31 -5.06 -1.19
C ILE A 15 -7.42 -5.64 -0.32
N SER A 16 -8.07 -6.68 -0.83
CA SER A 16 -9.17 -7.37 -0.15
C SER A 16 -8.66 -8.23 1.01
N ASP A 17 -9.52 -8.54 1.98
CA ASP A 17 -9.18 -9.38 3.14
C ASP A 17 -8.60 -10.75 2.79
N ASP A 18 -9.05 -11.34 1.68
CA ASP A 18 -8.55 -12.64 1.19
C ASP A 18 -7.09 -12.53 0.69
N GLU A 19 -6.79 -11.48 -0.08
CA GLU A 19 -5.42 -11.19 -0.53
C GLU A 19 -4.51 -10.86 0.65
N VAL A 20 -5.02 -10.13 1.66
CA VAL A 20 -4.29 -9.84 2.89
C VAL A 20 -3.88 -11.12 3.60
N LYS A 21 -4.77 -12.10 3.73
CA LYS A 21 -4.45 -13.40 4.34
C LYS A 21 -3.35 -14.12 3.57
N ALA A 22 -3.49 -14.22 2.24
CA ALA A 22 -2.47 -14.85 1.40
C ALA A 22 -1.09 -14.19 1.53
N ILE A 23 -1.05 -12.85 1.66
CA ILE A 23 0.18 -12.09 1.87
C ILE A 23 0.76 -12.37 3.27
N LEU A 24 -0.06 -12.34 4.31
CA LEU A 24 0.38 -12.63 5.67
C LEU A 24 0.94 -14.06 5.77
N GLU A 25 0.31 -15.03 5.13
CA GLU A 25 0.82 -16.41 5.06
C GLU A 25 2.13 -16.49 4.28
N LYS A 26 2.21 -15.86 3.10
CA LYS A 26 3.41 -15.82 2.26
C LYS A 26 4.63 -15.26 3.00
N TYR A 27 4.43 -14.24 3.84
CA TYR A 27 5.49 -13.63 4.64
C TYR A 27 5.56 -14.16 6.08
N SER A 28 4.76 -15.19 6.42
CA SER A 28 4.67 -15.78 7.77
C SER A 28 4.51 -14.74 8.88
N LEU A 29 3.65 -13.76 8.66
CA LEU A 29 3.36 -12.67 9.59
C LEU A 29 2.16 -13.03 10.46
N SER A 30 2.29 -12.85 11.78
CA SER A 30 1.22 -13.14 12.74
C SER A 30 0.07 -12.12 12.72
N GLY A 31 0.13 -11.06 11.89
CA GLY A 31 -0.95 -10.09 11.74
C GLY A 31 -0.56 -8.80 11.01
N VAL A 32 -1.57 -8.05 10.56
CA VAL A 32 -1.42 -6.82 9.76
C VAL A 32 -0.65 -5.70 10.48
N LEU A 33 -0.63 -5.69 11.82
CA LEU A 33 0.11 -4.70 12.62
C LEU A 33 1.63 -4.79 12.49
N LYS A 34 2.15 -5.90 11.95
CA LYS A 34 3.58 -6.05 11.62
C LYS A 34 3.95 -5.38 10.30
N LEU A 35 2.96 -5.04 9.47
CA LEU A 35 3.18 -4.28 8.25
C LEU A 35 3.52 -2.83 8.61
N PRO A 36 4.33 -2.14 7.78
CA PRO A 36 4.55 -0.71 7.92
C PRO A 36 3.22 0.05 7.98
N ARG A 37 3.15 1.05 8.85
CA ARG A 37 1.91 1.78 9.13
C ARG A 37 1.80 3.00 8.21
N ILE A 38 0.60 3.31 7.75
CA ILE A 38 0.26 4.55 7.05
C ILE A 38 -0.89 5.23 7.80
N LYS A 39 -0.81 6.56 7.95
CA LYS A 39 -1.88 7.30 8.63
C LYS A 39 -3.09 7.42 7.72
N PHE A 40 -4.28 7.36 8.28
CA PHE A 40 -5.52 7.57 7.54
C PHE A 40 -5.55 8.95 6.85
N LYS A 41 -4.89 9.95 7.44
CA LYS A 41 -4.76 11.31 6.89
C LYS A 41 -3.55 11.50 5.96
N ASP A 42 -2.88 10.42 5.55
CA ASP A 42 -1.73 10.51 4.66
C ASP A 42 -2.14 10.99 3.26
N LYS A 43 -1.37 11.92 2.69
CA LYS A 43 -1.68 12.49 1.37
C LYS A 43 -1.59 11.45 0.24
N GLY A 44 -0.85 10.36 0.44
CA GLY A 44 -0.77 9.26 -0.51
C GLY A 44 -2.06 8.44 -0.63
N LEU A 45 -3.03 8.63 0.28
CA LEU A 45 -4.32 7.94 0.28
C LEU A 45 -5.46 8.77 -0.32
N VAL A 46 -5.21 10.02 -0.74
CA VAL A 46 -6.26 10.97 -1.16
C VAL A 46 -7.01 10.52 -2.41
N ASP A 47 -6.33 9.77 -3.30
CA ASP A 47 -6.93 9.26 -4.53
C ASP A 47 -7.69 7.94 -4.32
N LEU A 48 -7.68 7.37 -3.12
CA LEU A 48 -8.36 6.11 -2.79
C LEU A 48 -9.67 6.38 -2.03
N GLU A 49 -10.75 5.79 -2.54
CA GLU A 49 -12.08 5.84 -1.92
C GLU A 49 -12.27 4.66 -0.94
N ASP A 50 -13.18 4.81 0.03
CA ASP A 50 -13.58 3.73 0.98
C ASP A 50 -12.42 3.08 1.77
N ILE A 51 -11.48 3.88 2.28
CA ILE A 51 -10.45 3.42 3.20
C ILE A 51 -10.95 3.49 4.64
N SER A 52 -10.62 2.48 5.44
CA SER A 52 -10.91 2.38 6.86
C SER A 52 -9.66 2.01 7.66
N LEU A 53 -9.70 2.25 8.97
CA LEU A 53 -8.64 1.82 9.88
C LEU A 53 -8.52 0.29 9.85
N GLY A 54 -7.29 -0.21 9.72
CA GLY A 54 -7.00 -1.64 9.60
C GLY A 54 -6.90 -2.16 8.16
N ASP A 55 -7.33 -1.37 7.16
CA ASP A 55 -7.14 -1.75 5.76
C ASP A 55 -5.65 -1.88 5.42
N VAL A 56 -5.36 -2.71 4.43
CA VAL A 56 -4.00 -2.84 3.88
C VAL A 56 -3.97 -2.26 2.47
N ILE A 57 -2.98 -1.42 2.22
CA ILE A 57 -2.74 -0.78 0.93
C ILE A 57 -1.49 -1.41 0.31
N GLU A 58 -1.64 -1.94 -0.90
CA GLU A 58 -0.54 -2.28 -1.78
C GLU A 58 -0.02 -1.01 -2.44
N ILE A 59 1.30 -0.87 -2.45
CA ILE A 59 2.02 0.20 -3.10
C ILE A 59 2.96 -0.42 -4.12
N SER A 60 2.67 -0.19 -5.40
CA SER A 60 3.43 -0.72 -6.52
C SER A 60 4.33 0.38 -7.10
N ARG A 61 5.65 0.13 -7.08
CA ARG A 61 6.64 1.06 -7.61
C ARG A 61 7.56 0.40 -8.62
N GLN A 62 7.89 1.11 -9.70
CA GLN A 62 9.03 0.73 -10.53
C GLN A 62 10.32 1.01 -9.76
N SER A 63 11.20 0.02 -9.73
CA SER A 63 12.54 0.09 -9.13
C SER A 63 13.57 -0.39 -10.16
N PHE A 64 14.85 -0.17 -9.87
CA PHE A 64 15.96 -0.59 -10.76
C PHE A 64 15.98 -2.10 -11.08
N ALA A 65 15.36 -2.93 -10.23
CA ALA A 65 15.25 -4.38 -10.40
C ALA A 65 13.86 -4.84 -10.95
N GLY A 66 13.01 -3.92 -11.40
CA GLY A 66 11.65 -4.20 -11.87
C GLY A 66 10.56 -3.65 -10.95
N GLU A 67 9.37 -4.24 -11.00
CA GLU A 67 8.24 -3.85 -10.15
C GLU A 67 8.42 -4.37 -8.72
N SER A 68 8.27 -3.49 -7.73
CA SER A 68 8.33 -3.84 -6.31
C SER A 68 7.01 -3.47 -5.62
N LYS A 69 6.46 -4.44 -4.89
CA LYS A 69 5.21 -4.31 -4.15
C LYS A 69 5.49 -4.16 -2.66
N TYR A 70 4.84 -3.18 -2.03
CA TYR A 70 4.90 -2.95 -0.59
C TYR A 70 3.50 -2.96 -0.02
N TYR A 71 3.33 -3.48 1.19
CA TYR A 71 2.02 -3.53 1.86
C TYR A 71 2.07 -2.72 3.14
N ARG A 72 1.11 -1.83 3.34
CA ARG A 72 1.02 -0.96 4.52
C ARG A 72 -0.35 -1.01 5.16
N VAL A 73 -0.40 -1.02 6.49
CA VAL A 73 -1.66 -1.01 7.25
C VAL A 73 -2.08 0.41 7.62
N VAL A 74 -3.35 0.73 7.40
CA VAL A 74 -3.94 2.03 7.72
C VAL A 74 -4.20 2.11 9.22
N VAL A 75 -3.67 3.15 9.85
CA VAL A 75 -3.85 3.45 11.27
C VAL A 75 -4.23 4.91 11.45
N GLU A 76 -4.59 5.30 12.68
CA GLU A 76 -4.95 6.68 13.01
C GLU A 76 -3.85 7.72 12.70
#